data_AF-A0A7V5KUA9-F1
#
_entry.id   AF-A0A7V5KUA9-F1
#
_cell.length_a   1.000
_cell.length_b   1.000
_cell.length_c   1.000
_cell.angle_alpha   90.00
_cell.angle_beta   90.00
_cell.angle_gamma   90.00
#
_symmetry.space_group_name_H-M   'P 1'
#
loop_
_entity.id
_entity.type
_entity.pdbx_description
1 polymer ?
#
loop_
_entity_poly.entity_id
_entity_poly.type
_entity_poly.pdbx_seq_one_letter_code
_entity_poly.pdbx_strand_id
1 'polypeptide(L)'
;MSNLTILIVTDAWHPQVNGVVTTLTKTSEVLEKRGYKVKVISPDDFRTIPCPTYPEIRLSCVTPGKIRALLLRTNPDAVHIVTEGPLGWTARSACLKENIPFTTSYHTRFPEYIRLRLPVPLSWSYAVVRRFHHAAAGTM
;
A
#
# COMPACT_ATOMS: atom_id res chain seq x y z
N MET A 1 -9.49 22.54 14.58
CA MET A 1 -8.68 21.83 13.56
C MET A 1 -8.74 20.34 13.89
N SER A 2 -9.16 19.49 12.94
CA SER A 2 -9.24 18.04 13.16
C SER A 2 -7.83 17.50 13.41
N ASN A 3 -7.58 16.87 14.55
CA ASN A 3 -6.25 16.32 14.88
C ASN A 3 -6.07 14.88 14.35
N LEU A 4 -6.83 14.51 13.32
CA LEU A 4 -6.93 13.14 12.82
C LEU A 4 -5.70 12.77 11.99
N THR A 5 -5.18 11.57 12.24
CA THR A 5 -4.02 10.99 11.57
C THR A 5 -4.46 9.95 10.54
N ILE A 6 -4.11 10.17 9.28
CA ILE A 6 -4.32 9.23 8.18
C ILE A 6 -3.00 8.55 7.88
N LEU A 7 -2.98 7.22 7.95
CA LEU A 7 -1.85 6.40 7.58
C LEU A 7 -2.03 5.86 6.17
N ILE A 8 -1.14 6.25 5.27
CA ILE A 8 -1.04 5.72 3.92
C ILE A 8 0.05 4.65 3.90
N VAL A 9 -0.26 3.49 3.31
CA VAL A 9 0.70 2.42 3.09
C VAL A 9 0.85 2.18 1.58
N THR A 10 2.07 2.25 1.07
CA THR A 10 2.32 2.14 -0.38
C THR A 10 3.71 1.58 -0.69
N ASP A 11 3.80 0.68 -1.66
CA ASP A 11 5.06 0.20 -2.25
C ASP A 11 5.61 1.19 -3.29
N ALA A 12 4.81 2.20 -3.67
CA ALA A 12 5.18 3.26 -4.60
C ALA A 12 5.31 4.58 -3.83
N TRP A 13 6.54 4.97 -3.55
CA TRP A 13 6.88 6.24 -2.91
C TRP A 13 8.16 6.84 -3.50
N HIS A 14 8.45 8.09 -3.15
CA HIS A 14 9.71 8.75 -3.50
C HIS A 14 10.89 7.85 -3.13
N PRO A 15 12.01 7.87 -3.89
CA PRO A 15 12.31 8.69 -5.07
C PRO A 15 11.72 8.17 -6.41
N GLN A 16 10.81 7.18 -6.40
CA GLN A 16 10.23 6.67 -7.65
C GLN A 16 9.40 7.76 -8.35
N VAL A 17 9.55 7.91 -9.67
CA VAL A 17 8.75 8.86 -10.47
C VAL A 17 7.73 8.08 -11.29
N ASN A 18 6.48 8.05 -10.81
CA ASN A 18 5.35 7.46 -11.51
C ASN A 18 4.02 8.14 -11.14
N GLY A 19 2.94 7.74 -11.83
CA GLY A 19 1.60 8.29 -11.61
C GLY A 19 1.05 8.05 -10.20
N VAL A 20 1.37 6.91 -9.58
CA VAL A 20 0.95 6.59 -8.20
C VAL A 20 1.62 7.53 -7.21
N VAL A 21 2.95 7.69 -7.27
CA VAL A 21 3.69 8.59 -6.37
C VAL A 21 3.20 10.03 -6.51
N THR A 22 2.97 10.48 -7.75
CA THR A 22 2.46 11.84 -8.02
C THR A 22 1.07 12.04 -7.41
N THR A 23 0.18 11.06 -7.58
CA THR A 23 -1.18 11.10 -7.05
C THR A 23 -1.16 11.10 -5.53
N LEU A 24 -0.39 10.22 -4.90
CA LEU A 24 -0.29 10.16 -3.44
C LEU A 24 0.36 11.41 -2.84
N THR A 25 1.38 11.98 -3.49
CA THR A 25 1.99 13.23 -3.03
C THR A 25 0.97 14.36 -3.01
N LYS A 26 0.24 14.56 -4.12
CA LYS A 26 -0.82 15.58 -4.20
C LYS A 26 -1.96 15.33 -3.22
N THR A 27 -2.38 14.08 -3.05
CA THR A 27 -3.41 13.71 -2.09
C THR A 27 -2.98 14.02 -0.66
N SER A 28 -1.75 13.68 -0.28
CA SER A 28 -1.18 14.01 1.03
C SER A 28 -1.16 15.52 1.26
N GLU A 29 -0.66 16.30 0.31
CA GLU A 29 -0.63 17.77 0.40
C GLU A 29 -2.04 18.38 0.59
N VAL A 30 -3.03 17.87 -0.14
CA VAL A 30 -4.42 18.35 -0.03
C VAL A 30 -5.03 17.97 1.32
N LEU A 31 -4.76 16.78 1.83
CA LEU A 31 -5.20 16.34 3.15
C LEU A 31 -4.56 17.17 4.27
N GLU A 32 -3.26 17.43 4.17
CA GLU A 32 -2.53 18.27 5.12
C GLU A 32 -3.06 19.71 5.13
N LYS A 33 -3.32 20.30 3.94
CA LYS A 33 -3.97 21.62 3.81
C LYS A 33 -5.36 21.66 4.42
N ARG A 34 -6.06 20.53 4.49
CA ARG A 34 -7.37 20.38 5.16
C ARG A 34 -7.25 20.15 6.67
N GLY A 35 -6.03 20.07 7.20
CA GLY A 35 -5.73 19.93 8.62
C GLY A 35 -5.54 18.49 9.10
N TYR A 36 -5.51 17.49 8.21
CA TYR A 36 -5.19 16.12 8.59
C TYR A 36 -3.68 15.93 8.76
N LYS A 37 -3.26 15.05 9.66
CA LYS A 37 -1.87 14.58 9.73
C LYS A 37 -1.72 13.37 8.83
N VAL A 38 -0.92 13.47 7.78
CA VAL A 38 -0.67 12.33 6.89
C VAL A 38 0.66 11.68 7.28
N LYS A 39 0.66 10.37 7.49
CA LYS A 39 1.88 9.57 7.61
C LYS A 39 1.92 8.54 6.51
N VAL A 40 3.11 8.29 5.98
CA VAL A 40 3.32 7.31 4.92
C VAL A 40 4.27 6.23 5.42
N ILE A 41 3.86 4.97 5.28
CA ILE A 41 4.77 3.82 5.35
C ILE A 41 5.10 3.44 3.92
N SER A 42 6.39 3.44 3.62
CA SER A 42 6.93 3.29 2.26
C SER A 42 8.05 2.24 2.21
N PRO A 43 8.53 1.85 1.02
CA PRO A 43 9.66 0.93 0.91
C PRO A 43 10.93 1.42 1.59
N ASP A 44 11.13 2.74 1.71
CA ASP A 44 12.33 3.33 2.28
C ASP A 44 12.45 3.07 3.80
N ASP A 45 11.35 2.69 4.46
CA ASP A 45 11.35 2.20 5.84
C ASP A 45 11.92 0.76 5.97
N PHE A 46 12.24 0.11 4.85
CA PHE A 46 12.61 -1.31 4.79
C PHE A 46 13.80 -1.57 3.87
N ARG A 47 14.45 -2.72 4.07
CA ARG A 47 15.37 -3.24 3.05
C ARG A 47 14.54 -3.62 1.83
N THR A 48 15.01 -3.28 0.64
CA THR A 48 14.33 -3.64 -0.62
C THR A 48 15.19 -4.59 -1.44
N ILE A 49 14.52 -5.44 -2.22
CA ILE A 49 15.15 -6.26 -3.26
C ILE A 49 14.51 -5.95 -4.62
N PRO A 50 15.26 -5.98 -5.72
CA PRO A 50 14.67 -5.84 -7.04
C PRO A 50 13.72 -7.00 -7.31
N CYS A 51 12.55 -6.72 -7.87
CA CYS A 51 11.62 -7.76 -8.29
C CYS A 51 12.27 -8.64 -9.37
N PRO A 52 12.20 -9.98 -9.27
CA PRO A 52 12.64 -10.85 -10.34
C PRO A 52 11.96 -10.46 -11.65
N THR A 53 12.73 -10.33 -12.74
CA THR A 53 12.27 -9.91 -14.08
C THR A 53 11.81 -8.45 -14.23
N TYR A 54 11.81 -7.65 -13.15
CA TYR A 54 11.40 -6.24 -13.18
C TYR A 54 12.15 -5.39 -12.12
N PRO A 55 13.46 -5.17 -12.29
CA PRO A 55 14.32 -4.58 -11.26
C PRO A 55 13.95 -3.16 -10.84
N GLU A 56 13.19 -2.44 -11.66
CA GLU A 56 12.64 -1.13 -11.30
C GLU A 56 11.61 -1.18 -10.16
N ILE A 57 10.93 -2.33 -9.94
CA ILE A 57 10.11 -2.53 -8.75
C ILE A 57 10.99 -2.97 -7.60
N ARG A 58 11.04 -2.13 -6.58
CA ARG A 58 11.65 -2.43 -5.28
C ARG A 58 10.63 -3.15 -4.40
N LEU A 59 10.82 -4.45 -4.20
CA LEU A 59 10.01 -5.25 -3.28
C LEU A 59 10.52 -5.03 -1.85
N SER A 60 9.65 -4.51 -1.00
CA SER A 60 9.96 -4.27 0.41
C SER A 60 10.08 -5.60 1.16
N CYS A 61 11.24 -5.87 1.76
CA CYS A 61 11.45 -6.98 2.69
C CYS A 61 10.83 -6.63 4.05
N VAL A 62 9.50 -6.72 4.09
CA VAL A 62 8.70 -6.33 5.25
C VAL A 62 8.43 -7.52 6.14
N THR A 63 8.53 -7.32 7.45
CA THR A 63 8.10 -8.30 8.44
C THR A 63 6.77 -7.87 9.04
N PRO A 64 5.83 -8.80 9.29
CA PRO A 64 4.56 -8.48 9.93
C PRO A 64 4.72 -7.75 11.27
N GLY A 65 5.73 -8.12 12.06
CA GLY A 65 6.01 -7.49 13.35
C GLY A 65 6.37 -6.02 13.23
N LYS A 66 7.19 -5.64 12.23
CA LYS A 66 7.61 -4.24 12.04
C LYS A 66 6.43 -3.38 11.58
N ILE A 67 5.61 -3.87 10.65
CA ILE A 67 4.41 -3.15 10.20
C ILE A 67 3.41 -2.96 11.33
N ARG A 68 3.15 -4.02 12.11
CA ARG A 68 2.30 -3.94 13.29
C ARG A 68 2.82 -2.90 14.29
N ALA A 69 4.13 -2.87 14.56
CA ALA A 69 4.72 -1.88 15.46
C ALA A 69 4.56 -0.44 14.93
N LEU A 70 4.76 -0.21 13.63
CA LEU A 70 4.55 1.10 13.00
C LEU A 70 3.08 1.54 13.07
N LEU A 71 2.16 0.61 12.82
CA LEU A 71 0.71 0.83 12.90
C LEU A 71 0.31 1.27 14.31
N LEU A 72 0.68 0.49 15.34
CA LEU A 72 0.34 0.77 16.73
C LEU A 72 1.02 2.04 17.25
N ARG A 73 2.29 2.28 16.89
CA ARG A 73 3.00 3.51 17.26
C ARG A 73 2.40 4.74 16.61
N THR A 74 1.89 4.62 15.38
CA THR A 74 1.25 5.73 14.68
C THR A 74 -0.11 6.05 15.27
N ASN A 75 -0.83 5.03 15.77
CA ASN A 75 -2.20 5.12 16.26
C ASN A 75 -3.11 5.93 15.31
N PRO A 76 -3.22 5.51 14.02
CA PRO A 76 -3.96 6.28 13.04
C PRO A 76 -5.47 6.18 13.25
N ASP A 77 -6.17 7.27 12.95
CA ASP A 77 -7.64 7.30 12.91
C ASP A 77 -8.18 6.63 11.64
N ALA A 78 -7.39 6.61 10.56
CA ALA A 78 -7.73 5.94 9.32
C ALA A 78 -6.50 5.33 8.64
N VAL A 79 -6.67 4.15 8.04
CA VAL A 79 -5.63 3.46 7.26
C VAL A 79 -6.08 3.33 5.80
N HIS A 80 -5.19 3.68 4.87
CA HIS A 80 -5.38 3.52 3.45
C HIS A 80 -4.20 2.77 2.82
N ILE A 81 -4.47 1.61 2.23
CA ILE A 81 -3.45 0.75 1.61
C ILE A 81 -3.56 0.86 0.09
N VAL A 82 -2.55 1.43 -0.55
CA VAL A 82 -2.64 1.86 -1.95
C VAL A 82 -2.20 0.78 -2.94
N THR A 83 -1.24 -0.06 -2.55
CA THR A 83 -0.58 -1.01 -3.45
C THR A 83 -0.83 -2.45 -3.02
N GLU A 84 -0.93 -3.35 -4.00
CA GLU A 84 -1.14 -4.78 -3.81
C GLU A 84 0.19 -5.56 -3.67
N GLY A 85 1.28 -4.85 -3.40
CA GLY A 85 2.62 -5.40 -3.22
C GLY A 85 2.87 -6.00 -1.83
N PRO A 86 4.11 -6.44 -1.54
CA PRO A 86 4.46 -7.07 -0.26
C PRO A 86 4.13 -6.21 0.96
N LEU A 87 4.37 -4.90 0.87
CA LEU A 87 4.04 -3.97 1.95
C LEU A 87 2.54 -3.90 2.17
N GLY A 88 1.77 -3.78 1.09
CA GLY A 88 0.31 -3.77 1.14
C GLY A 88 -0.28 -5.02 1.78
N TRP A 89 0.16 -6.21 1.35
CA TRP A 89 -0.30 -7.48 1.93
C TRP A 89 0.03 -7.61 3.42
N THR A 90 1.22 -7.15 3.81
CA THR A 90 1.65 -7.22 5.21
C THR A 90 0.87 -6.23 6.06
N ALA A 91 0.60 -5.02 5.57
CA ALA A 91 -0.25 -4.05 6.25
C ALA A 91 -1.71 -4.50 6.35
N ARG A 92 -2.26 -5.07 5.28
CA ARG A 92 -3.59 -5.69 5.29
C ARG A 92 -3.68 -6.75 6.39
N SER A 93 -2.69 -7.65 6.46
CA SER A 93 -2.66 -8.68 7.50
C SER A 93 -2.55 -8.10 8.91
N ALA A 94 -1.77 -7.03 9.10
CA ALA A 94 -1.64 -6.38 10.40
C ALA A 94 -2.95 -5.69 10.82
N CYS A 95 -3.61 -4.98 9.90
CA CYS A 95 -4.89 -4.33 10.17
C CYS A 95 -5.97 -5.34 10.57
N LEU A 96 -6.07 -6.48 9.86
CA LEU A 96 -7.00 -7.55 10.20
C LEU A 96 -6.72 -8.15 11.59
N LYS A 97 -5.44 -8.33 11.94
CA LYS A 97 -5.07 -8.89 13.25
C LYS A 97 -5.39 -7.95 14.41
N GLU A 98 -5.23 -6.65 14.20
CA GLU A 98 -5.49 -5.62 15.22
C GLU A 98 -6.94 -5.09 15.18
N ASN A 99 -7.81 -5.65 14.33
CA ASN A 99 -9.18 -5.18 14.09
C ASN A 99 -9.25 -3.68 13.71
N ILE A 100 -8.27 -3.20 12.95
CA ILE A 100 -8.24 -1.83 12.45
C ILE A 100 -8.88 -1.79 11.06
N PRO A 101 -9.96 -1.01 10.85
CA PRO A 101 -10.57 -0.86 9.54
C PRO A 101 -9.62 -0.13 8.59
N PHE A 102 -9.58 -0.56 7.34
CA PHE A 102 -8.74 0.04 6.32
C PHE A 102 -9.47 0.11 4.98
N THR A 103 -9.05 1.03 4.14
CA THR A 103 -9.49 1.16 2.75
C THR A 103 -8.37 0.78 1.80
N THR A 104 -8.70 0.46 0.56
CA THR A 104 -7.72 0.14 -0.48
C THR A 104 -7.93 0.99 -1.73
N SER A 105 -6.94 1.04 -2.61
CA SER A 105 -7.08 1.60 -3.95
C SER A 105 -6.71 0.57 -5.01
N TYR A 106 -7.38 0.58 -6.17
CA TYR A 106 -7.02 -0.23 -7.33
C TYR A 106 -6.63 0.66 -8.52
N HIS A 107 -5.34 1.01 -8.61
CA HIS A 107 -4.83 1.93 -9.64
C HIS A 107 -4.14 1.23 -10.81
N THR A 108 -3.61 0.03 -10.58
CA THR A 108 -2.75 -0.65 -11.55
C THR A 108 -3.39 -1.94 -12.01
N ARG A 109 -3.42 -2.15 -13.33
CA ARG A 109 -3.77 -3.43 -13.97
C ARG A 109 -2.65 -4.47 -13.76
N PHE A 110 -2.27 -4.69 -12.50
CA PHE A 110 -1.18 -5.58 -12.09
C PHE A 110 -1.34 -7.02 -12.62
N PRO A 111 -2.55 -7.61 -12.67
CA PRO A 111 -2.78 -8.91 -13.32
C PRO A 111 -2.28 -8.98 -14.77
N GLU A 112 -2.49 -7.91 -15.54
CA GLU A 112 -2.05 -7.80 -16.93
C GLU A 112 -0.54 -7.68 -17.05
N TYR A 113 0.10 -6.89 -16.17
CA TYR A 113 1.56 -6.82 -16.11
C TYR A 113 2.20 -8.17 -15.81
N ILE A 114 1.63 -8.96 -14.88
CA ILE A 114 2.11 -10.32 -14.61
C ILE A 114 1.99 -11.19 -15.87
N ARG A 115 0.83 -11.17 -16.55
CA ARG A 115 0.57 -12.00 -17.72
C ARG A 115 1.56 -11.76 -18.88
N LEU A 116 2.02 -10.52 -19.03
CA LEU A 116 3.01 -10.16 -20.06
C LEU A 116 4.40 -10.74 -19.79
N ARG A 117 4.70 -11.14 -18.54
CA ARG A 117 6.04 -11.57 -18.11
C ARG A 117 6.11 -13.04 -17.74
N LEU A 118 5.04 -13.56 -17.15
CA LEU A 118 4.91 -14.94 -16.72
C LEU A 118 3.62 -15.51 -17.30
N PRO A 119 3.59 -16.80 -17.69
CA PRO A 119 2.41 -17.45 -18.24
C PRO A 119 1.32 -17.74 -17.19
N VAL A 120 1.16 -16.87 -16.19
CA VAL A 120 0.12 -16.97 -15.15
C VAL A 120 -1.24 -16.66 -15.78
N PRO A 121 -2.27 -17.49 -15.59
CA PRO A 121 -3.63 -17.16 -16.03
C PRO A 121 -4.14 -15.89 -15.37
N LEU A 122 -4.76 -14.99 -16.16
CA LEU A 122 -5.32 -13.73 -15.64
C LEU A 122 -6.33 -13.99 -14.52
N SER A 123 -7.14 -15.05 -14.63
CA SER A 123 -8.12 -15.41 -13.60
C SER A 123 -7.50 -15.60 -12.23
N TRP A 124 -6.27 -16.13 -12.16
CA TRP A 124 -5.54 -16.37 -10.91
C TRP A 124 -5.01 -15.08 -10.31
N SER A 125 -4.32 -14.24 -11.09
CA SER A 125 -3.81 -12.96 -10.60
C SER A 125 -4.95 -12.02 -10.21
N TYR A 126 -6.05 -12.02 -10.95
CA TYR A 126 -7.27 -11.31 -10.56
C TYR A 126 -7.91 -11.88 -9.28
N ALA A 127 -7.87 -13.19 -9.05
CA ALA A 127 -8.36 -13.77 -7.79
C ALA A 127 -7.55 -13.30 -6.59
N VAL A 128 -6.22 -13.17 -6.74
CA VAL A 128 -5.33 -12.62 -5.71
C VAL A 128 -5.66 -11.15 -5.42
N VAL A 129 -5.81 -10.33 -6.45
CA VAL A 129 -6.21 -8.92 -6.31
C VAL A 129 -7.59 -8.79 -5.65
N ARG A 130 -8.58 -9.57 -6.08
CA ARG A 130 -9.90 -9.59 -5.42
C ARG A 130 -9.79 -9.96 -3.94
N ARG A 131 -9.00 -10.97 -3.60
CA ARG A 131 -8.77 -11.38 -2.20
C ARG A 131 -8.14 -10.25 -1.38
N PHE A 132 -7.25 -9.46 -1.98
CA PHE A 132 -6.66 -8.31 -1.34
C PHE A 132 -7.73 -7.29 -0.93
N HIS A 133 -8.52 -6.82 -1.90
CA HIS A 133 -9.51 -5.75 -1.70
C HIS A 133 -10.75 -6.17 -0.91
N HIS A 134 -11.18 -7.43 -0.99
CA HIS A 134 -12.40 -7.91 -0.30
C HIS A 134 -12.34 -7.78 1.24
N ALA A 135 -11.15 -7.62 1.82
CA ALA A 135 -11.01 -7.41 3.26
C ALA A 135 -11.08 -5.94 3.68
N ALA A 136 -11.07 -5.00 2.72
CA ALA A 136 -11.15 -3.58 3.00
C ALA A 136 -12.58 -3.16 3.28
N ALA A 137 -12.75 -2.12 4.10
CA ALA A 137 -14.05 -1.47 4.33
C ALA A 137 -14.56 -0.74 3.07
N GLY A 138 -13.65 -0.42 2.14
CA GLY A 138 -13.95 0.15 0.83
C GLY A 138 -12.72 0.11 -0.08
N THR A 139 -12.98 0.10 -1.38
CA THR A 139 -11.95 0.18 -2.42
C THR A 139 -12.28 1.33 -3.35
N MET A 140 -11.27 2.18 -3.59
CA MET A 140 -11.33 3.32 -4.51
C MET A 140 -10.66 3.00 -5.84
#